data_AF-A0A5N5P4X8-F1
#
_entry.id   AF-A0A5N5P4X8-F1
#
_cell.length_a   1.000
_cell.length_b   1.000
_cell.length_c   1.000
_cell.angle_alpha   90.00
_cell.angle_beta   90.00
_cell.angle_gamma   90.00
#
_symmetry.space_group_name_H-M   'P 1'
#
loop_
_entity.id
_entity.type
_entity.pdbx_description
1 polymer ?
#
loop_
_entity_poly.entity_id
_entity_poly.type
_entity_poly.pdbx_seq_one_letter_code
_entity_poly.pdbx_strand_id
1 'polypeptide(L)'
;MNSFTESCSGHQRKKNMAENQDMNRVRDMYEGVNPGDMTEAEKKAHIGRTLQNNPDVLFRIYQQDRLHMVMFRPSDPGEWMRLIQSRITNLSFQLTRKRSANDIFKISMSGPQEHLDRFCQDFDQLYDEFMKKMQDGGAAAQNNLEDEVEELKVRIRELELEIKKLRKQ
;
A
#
# COMPACT_ATOMS: atom_id res chain seq x y z
N MET A 1 -24.77 60.50 -6.17
CA MET A 1 -25.21 59.25 -6.83
C MET A 1 -23.97 58.57 -7.38
N ASN A 2 -23.52 57.48 -6.76
CA ASN A 2 -22.64 56.51 -7.40
C ASN A 2 -23.03 55.14 -6.86
N SER A 3 -23.42 54.30 -7.81
CA SER A 3 -24.07 53.02 -7.68
C SER A 3 -23.08 51.91 -7.35
N PHE A 4 -23.48 51.08 -6.39
CA PHE A 4 -23.04 49.71 -6.20
C PHE A 4 -23.22 48.90 -7.48
N THR A 5 -22.24 48.06 -7.83
CA THR A 5 -22.48 46.66 -8.23
C THR A 5 -21.22 45.83 -7.96
N GLU A 6 -21.32 45.00 -6.93
CA GLU A 6 -20.53 43.76 -6.79
C GLU A 6 -20.90 42.78 -7.91
N SER A 7 -19.90 42.11 -8.49
CA SER A 7 -19.97 40.68 -8.86
C SER A 7 -18.71 40.25 -9.58
N CYS A 8 -18.01 39.28 -9.01
CA CYS A 8 -17.51 38.07 -9.68
C CYS A 8 -16.57 37.28 -8.74
N SER A 9 -17.08 36.75 -7.61
CA SER A 9 -16.35 35.79 -6.75
C SER A 9 -16.82 34.33 -6.93
N GLY A 10 -17.52 34.03 -8.03
CA GLY A 10 -18.12 32.71 -8.28
C GLY A 10 -17.19 31.68 -8.95
N HIS A 11 -16.06 32.09 -9.53
CA HIS A 11 -15.23 31.18 -10.35
C HIS A 11 -14.01 30.60 -9.63
N GLN A 12 -13.63 31.12 -8.46
CA GLN A 12 -12.49 30.57 -7.69
C GLN A 12 -12.90 29.48 -6.70
N ARG A 13 -14.17 29.43 -6.26
CA ARG A 13 -14.63 28.41 -5.29
C ARG A 13 -14.83 27.01 -5.88
N LYS A 14 -15.05 26.89 -7.20
CA LYS A 14 -15.26 25.57 -7.83
C LYS A 14 -13.96 24.84 -8.21
N LYS A 15 -12.84 25.55 -8.39
CA LYS A 15 -11.52 24.92 -8.61
C LYS A 15 -10.94 24.33 -7.31
N ASN A 16 -11.15 25.00 -6.18
CA ASN A 16 -10.61 24.55 -4.89
C ASN A 16 -11.36 23.34 -4.28
N MET A 17 -12.51 22.93 -4.83
CA MET A 17 -13.20 21.70 -4.40
C MET A 17 -12.82 20.47 -5.24
N ALA A 18 -12.36 20.66 -6.48
CA ALA A 18 -11.95 19.55 -7.34
C ALA A 18 -10.51 19.07 -7.04
N GLU A 19 -9.62 19.95 -6.57
CA GLU A 19 -8.24 19.58 -6.23
C GLU A 19 -8.09 18.88 -4.87
N ASN A 20 -9.12 18.91 -4.00
CA ASN A 20 -9.09 18.22 -2.69
C ASN A 20 -9.64 16.79 -2.72
N GLN A 21 -10.21 16.33 -3.85
CA GLN A 21 -10.71 14.96 -3.99
C GLN A 21 -9.66 13.97 -4.52
N ASP A 22 -8.54 14.48 -5.05
CA ASP A 22 -7.50 13.64 -5.69
C ASP A 22 -6.41 13.15 -4.73
N MET A 23 -6.52 13.49 -3.43
CA MET A 23 -5.51 13.19 -2.41
C MET A 23 -5.93 12.10 -1.42
N ASN A 24 -7.08 11.45 -1.61
CA ASN A 24 -7.44 10.34 -0.73
C ASN A 24 -6.67 9.07 -1.14
N ARG A 25 -5.59 8.76 -0.41
CA ARG A 25 -4.75 7.57 -0.61
C ARG A 25 -5.34 6.32 0.03
N VAL A 26 -6.44 6.44 0.77
CA VAL A 26 -7.17 5.32 1.36
C VAL A 26 -8.59 5.26 0.80
N ARG A 27 -8.91 4.23 0.02
CA ARG A 27 -10.18 4.12 -0.73
C ARG A 27 -10.87 2.81 -0.48
N ASP A 28 -12.16 2.70 -0.82
CA ASP A 28 -12.86 1.42 -0.80
C ASP A 28 -12.65 0.67 -2.11
N MET A 29 -12.30 -0.62 -2.04
CA MET A 29 -12.02 -1.42 -3.24
C MET A 29 -13.21 -1.48 -4.20
N TYR A 30 -14.43 -1.50 -3.64
CA TYR A 30 -15.68 -1.62 -4.37
C TYR A 30 -16.50 -0.33 -4.33
N GLU A 31 -15.86 0.83 -4.13
CA GLU A 31 -16.54 2.11 -4.21
C GLU A 31 -17.25 2.27 -5.57
N GLY A 32 -18.53 2.62 -5.55
CA GLY A 32 -19.33 2.81 -6.77
C GLY A 32 -19.71 1.54 -7.52
N VAL A 33 -19.42 0.34 -6.99
CA VAL A 33 -19.83 -0.94 -7.58
C VAL A 33 -20.42 -1.86 -6.51
N ASN A 34 -21.35 -2.75 -6.89
CA ASN A 34 -21.89 -3.73 -5.95
C ASN A 34 -21.14 -5.07 -6.06
N PRO A 35 -20.31 -5.44 -5.06
CA PRO A 35 -19.62 -6.73 -5.09
C PRO A 35 -20.56 -7.93 -4.95
N GLY A 36 -21.78 -7.74 -4.44
CA GLY A 36 -22.78 -8.80 -4.34
C GLY A 36 -23.29 -9.32 -5.69
N ASP A 37 -23.23 -8.47 -6.71
CA ASP A 37 -23.70 -8.78 -8.08
C ASP A 37 -22.57 -9.33 -8.98
N MET A 38 -21.34 -9.41 -8.46
CA MET A 38 -20.17 -9.86 -9.20
C MET A 38 -19.85 -11.32 -8.92
N THR A 39 -19.52 -12.07 -9.97
CA THR A 39 -18.85 -13.36 -9.85
C THR A 39 -17.45 -13.21 -9.25
N GLU A 40 -16.89 -14.29 -8.72
CA GLU A 40 -15.51 -14.28 -8.18
C GLU A 40 -14.46 -13.91 -9.24
N ALA A 41 -14.69 -14.28 -10.51
CA ALA A 41 -13.83 -13.90 -11.62
C ALA A 41 -13.87 -12.38 -11.87
N GLU A 42 -15.07 -11.78 -11.83
CA GLU A 42 -15.25 -10.35 -12.00
C GLU A 42 -14.68 -9.55 -10.82
N LYS A 43 -14.87 -10.02 -9.58
CA LYS A 43 -14.22 -9.42 -8.40
C LYS A 43 -12.71 -9.43 -8.54
N LYS A 44 -12.13 -10.55 -8.96
CA LYS A 44 -10.68 -10.69 -9.17
C LYS A 44 -10.19 -9.77 -10.29
N ALA A 45 -10.91 -9.67 -11.39
CA ALA A 45 -10.59 -8.77 -12.50
C ALA A 45 -10.70 -7.30 -12.10
N HIS A 46 -11.74 -6.94 -11.33
CA HIS A 46 -11.93 -5.61 -10.75
C HIS A 46 -10.77 -5.22 -9.86
N ILE A 47 -10.45 -6.05 -8.84
CA ILE A 47 -9.28 -5.82 -7.96
C ILE A 47 -8.00 -5.64 -8.79
N GLY A 48 -7.78 -6.50 -9.80
CA GLY A 48 -6.62 -6.42 -10.67
C GLY A 48 -6.50 -5.07 -11.38
N ARG A 49 -7.59 -4.61 -12.02
CA ARG A 49 -7.63 -3.31 -12.72
C ARG A 49 -7.50 -2.13 -11.75
N THR A 50 -8.22 -2.15 -10.64
CA THR A 50 -8.21 -1.08 -9.64
C THR A 50 -6.82 -0.88 -9.07
N LEU A 51 -6.14 -1.96 -8.67
CA LEU A 51 -4.76 -1.90 -8.16
C LEU A 51 -3.75 -1.49 -9.24
N GLN A 52 -3.97 -1.90 -10.50
CA GLN A 52 -3.07 -1.54 -11.59
C GLN A 52 -3.14 -0.05 -11.93
N ASN A 53 -4.33 0.54 -11.87
CA ASN A 53 -4.54 1.94 -12.21
C ASN A 53 -4.21 2.90 -11.06
N ASN A 54 -4.11 2.40 -9.82
CA ASN A 54 -3.91 3.20 -8.62
C ASN A 54 -2.73 2.66 -7.80
N PRO A 55 -1.48 2.84 -8.27
CA PRO A 55 -0.31 2.49 -7.47
C PRO A 55 -0.27 3.36 -6.19
N ASP A 56 0.26 2.78 -5.11
CA ASP A 56 0.42 3.41 -3.80
C ASP A 56 -0.87 3.95 -3.15
N VAL A 57 -2.03 3.45 -3.59
CA VAL A 57 -3.32 3.72 -2.96
C VAL A 57 -3.75 2.49 -2.15
N LEU A 58 -4.00 2.69 -0.86
CA LEU A 58 -4.49 1.68 0.06
C LEU A 58 -5.99 1.45 -0.12
N PHE A 59 -6.38 0.24 -0.48
CA PHE A 59 -7.77 -0.13 -0.61
C PHE A 59 -8.26 -0.92 0.59
N ARG A 60 -9.36 -0.46 1.18
CA ARG A 60 -10.14 -1.16 2.21
C ARG A 60 -11.04 -2.19 1.55
N ILE A 61 -11.07 -3.39 2.12
CA ILE A 61 -11.93 -4.49 1.69
C ILE A 61 -12.78 -4.92 2.88
N TYR A 62 -14.08 -4.70 2.76
CA TYR A 62 -15.06 -5.06 3.77
C TYR A 62 -15.67 -6.43 3.49
N GLN A 63 -15.99 -7.16 4.56
CA GLN A 63 -16.78 -8.37 4.52
C GLN A 63 -17.84 -8.27 5.63
N GLN A 64 -19.12 -8.40 5.28
CA GLN A 64 -20.23 -8.25 6.24
C GLN A 64 -20.11 -6.94 7.06
N ASP A 65 -19.90 -5.82 6.36
CA ASP A 65 -19.74 -4.47 6.93
C ASP A 65 -18.54 -4.27 7.88
N ARG A 66 -17.67 -5.28 7.98
CA ARG A 66 -16.46 -5.25 8.80
C ARG A 66 -15.22 -5.11 7.92
N LEU A 67 -14.29 -4.23 8.28
CA LEU A 67 -13.00 -4.15 7.59
C LEU A 67 -12.24 -5.47 7.79
N HIS A 68 -12.08 -6.22 6.71
CA HIS A 68 -11.49 -7.55 6.72
C HIS A 68 -10.01 -7.50 6.33
N MET A 69 -9.68 -6.64 5.37
CA MET A 69 -8.35 -6.56 4.79
C MET A 69 -8.11 -5.18 4.21
N VAL A 70 -6.83 -4.78 4.17
CA VAL A 70 -6.36 -3.68 3.32
C VAL A 70 -5.39 -4.22 2.27
N MET A 71 -5.38 -3.60 1.09
CA MET A 71 -4.57 -4.07 -0.04
C MET A 71 -4.10 -2.91 -0.90
N PHE A 72 -2.86 -2.94 -1.37
CA PHE A 72 -2.38 -2.00 -2.37
C PHE A 72 -1.31 -2.60 -3.28
N ARG A 73 -1.11 -1.92 -4.41
CA ARG A 73 0.01 -2.16 -5.32
C ARG A 73 1.09 -1.11 -5.03
N PRO A 74 2.21 -1.47 -4.38
CA PRO A 74 3.33 -0.56 -4.22
C PRO A 74 4.00 -0.24 -5.57
N SER A 75 4.45 1.00 -5.75
CA SER A 75 5.35 1.41 -6.83
C SER A 75 6.76 0.83 -6.63
N ASP A 76 7.26 0.88 -5.39
CA ASP A 76 8.48 0.19 -4.96
C ASP A 76 8.15 -0.81 -3.83
N PRO A 77 7.99 -2.11 -4.14
CA PRO A 77 7.65 -3.11 -3.14
C PRO A 77 8.70 -3.29 -2.03
N GLY A 78 9.98 -3.03 -2.31
CA GLY A 78 11.06 -3.22 -1.33
C GLY A 78 11.01 -2.14 -0.26
N GLU A 79 10.97 -0.89 -0.71
CA GLU A 79 10.94 0.27 0.18
C GLU A 79 9.65 0.36 1.00
N TRP A 80 8.50 0.07 0.38
CA TRP A 80 7.24 -0.01 1.11
C TRP A 80 7.26 -1.07 2.21
N MET A 81 7.79 -2.26 1.93
CA MET A 81 7.88 -3.32 2.93
C MET A 81 8.79 -2.92 4.09
N ARG A 82 9.96 -2.35 3.79
CA ARG A 82 10.90 -1.86 4.78
C ARG A 82 10.27 -0.79 5.67
N LEU A 83 9.56 0.16 5.08
CA LEU A 83 8.88 1.23 5.80
C LEU A 83 7.77 0.69 6.71
N ILE A 84 6.89 -0.16 6.17
CA ILE A 84 5.78 -0.79 6.90
C ILE A 84 6.33 -1.60 8.09
N GLN A 85 7.37 -2.42 7.88
CA GLN A 85 7.98 -3.23 8.94
C GLN A 85 8.66 -2.37 10.01
N SER A 86 9.33 -1.28 9.62
CA SER A 86 10.01 -0.39 10.57
C SER A 86 9.04 0.36 11.49
N ARG A 87 7.85 0.67 10.99
CA ARG A 87 6.82 1.45 11.70
C ARG A 87 5.88 0.57 12.50
N ILE A 88 5.64 -0.64 12.00
CA ILE A 88 4.66 -1.53 12.56
C ILE A 88 5.36 -2.66 13.28
N THR A 89 5.97 -2.29 14.39
CA THR A 89 6.38 -3.23 15.41
C THR A 89 5.17 -3.44 16.33
N ASN A 90 4.72 -4.69 16.49
CA ASN A 90 3.68 -5.12 17.44
C ASN A 90 2.19 -5.08 17.03
N LEU A 91 1.84 -4.97 15.75
CA LEU A 91 0.43 -5.18 15.35
C LEU A 91 0.16 -6.64 14.98
N SER A 92 -0.95 -7.18 15.49
CA SER A 92 -1.39 -8.57 15.31
C SER A 92 -2.05 -8.85 13.95
N PHE A 93 -1.59 -8.17 12.89
CA PHE A 93 -2.03 -8.47 11.54
C PHE A 93 -1.03 -9.39 10.81
N GLN A 94 -1.56 -10.13 9.85
CA GLN A 94 -0.79 -10.92 8.93
C GLN A 94 -0.47 -10.08 7.68
N LEU A 95 0.81 -9.76 7.49
CA LEU A 95 1.32 -9.10 6.29
C LEU A 95 1.64 -10.16 5.24
N THR A 96 1.01 -10.05 4.07
CA THR A 96 1.25 -10.97 2.95
C THR A 96 1.69 -10.20 1.71
N ARG A 97 2.78 -10.64 1.09
CA ARG A 97 3.26 -10.18 -0.22
C ARG A 97 2.95 -11.24 -1.26
N LYS A 98 2.26 -10.86 -2.34
CA LYS A 98 1.97 -11.76 -3.47
C LYS A 98 2.43 -11.13 -4.78
N ARG A 99 3.07 -11.94 -5.63
CA ARG A 99 3.34 -11.63 -7.04
C ARG A 99 2.25 -12.30 -7.86
N SER A 100 1.53 -11.54 -8.68
CA SER A 100 0.57 -12.12 -9.62
C SER A 100 1.30 -12.64 -10.86
N ALA A 101 0.60 -13.44 -11.69
CA ALA A 101 1.15 -13.97 -12.93
C ALA A 101 1.59 -12.87 -13.93
N ASN A 102 1.09 -11.65 -13.77
CA ASN A 102 1.45 -10.49 -14.60
C ASN A 102 2.48 -9.58 -13.93
N ASP A 103 3.28 -10.12 -13.01
CA ASP A 103 4.33 -9.38 -12.27
C ASP A 103 3.84 -8.22 -11.40
N ILE A 104 2.54 -8.15 -11.15
CA ILE A 104 1.98 -7.16 -10.24
C ILE A 104 2.28 -7.62 -8.82
N PHE A 105 3.18 -6.91 -8.14
CA PHE A 105 3.38 -7.02 -6.71
C PHE A 105 2.22 -6.35 -5.99
N LYS A 106 1.64 -7.08 -5.03
CA LYS A 106 0.64 -6.56 -4.11
C LYS A 106 1.01 -6.88 -2.68
N ILE A 107 0.73 -5.93 -1.81
CA ILE A 107 0.82 -6.07 -0.36
C ILE A 107 -0.61 -6.12 0.17
N SER A 108 -0.88 -7.07 1.05
CA SER A 108 -2.16 -7.20 1.74
C SER A 108 -1.95 -7.43 3.22
N MET A 109 -2.79 -6.80 4.04
CA MET A 109 -2.80 -6.96 5.49
C MET A 109 -4.19 -7.37 5.95
N SER A 110 -4.27 -8.42 6.77
CA SER A 110 -5.50 -8.91 7.38
C SER A 110 -5.28 -9.12 8.88
N GLY A 111 -6.28 -8.85 9.71
CA GLY A 111 -6.14 -8.95 11.16
C GLY A 111 -7.32 -8.32 11.90
N PRO A 112 -7.15 -7.98 13.20
CA PRO A 112 -8.15 -7.24 13.95
C PRO A 112 -8.49 -5.92 13.26
N GLN A 113 -9.79 -5.59 13.23
CA GLN A 113 -10.28 -4.39 12.53
C GLN A 113 -9.64 -3.13 13.09
N GLU A 114 -9.53 -3.01 14.40
CA GLU A 114 -8.90 -1.87 15.08
C GLU A 114 -7.46 -1.59 14.59
N HIS A 115 -6.69 -2.63 14.27
CA HIS A 115 -5.34 -2.49 13.76
C HIS A 115 -5.31 -2.11 12.28
N LEU A 116 -6.26 -2.62 11.49
CA LEU A 116 -6.40 -2.24 10.08
C LEU A 116 -6.91 -0.79 9.94
N ASP A 117 -7.83 -0.37 10.79
CA ASP A 117 -8.35 1.00 10.84
C ASP A 117 -7.23 1.98 11.24
N ARG A 118 -6.43 1.63 12.26
CA ARG A 118 -5.27 2.41 12.65
C ARG A 118 -4.24 2.51 11.52
N PHE A 119 -3.94 1.40 10.85
CA PHE A 119 -3.03 1.42 9.71
C PHE A 119 -3.55 2.31 8.57
N CYS A 120 -4.86 2.32 8.30
CA CYS A 120 -5.46 3.23 7.34
C CYS A 120 -5.25 4.71 7.73
N GLN A 121 -5.41 5.05 9.01
CA GLN A 121 -5.21 6.42 9.51
C GLN A 121 -3.75 6.88 9.38
N ASP A 122 -2.81 5.96 9.61
CA ASP A 122 -1.37 6.25 9.54
C ASP A 122 -0.81 6.21 8.11
N PHE A 123 -1.61 5.80 7.11
CA PHE A 123 -1.11 5.51 5.76
C PHE A 123 -0.61 6.74 5.00
N ASP A 124 -1.28 7.90 5.14
CA ASP A 124 -0.84 9.13 4.48
C ASP A 124 0.54 9.58 4.99
N GLN A 125 0.78 9.45 6.30
CA GLN A 125 2.09 9.74 6.89
C GLN A 125 3.16 8.76 6.37
N LEU A 126 2.84 7.47 6.27
CA LEU A 126 3.74 6.49 5.66
C LEU A 126 4.05 6.83 4.20
N TYR A 127 3.06 7.29 3.44
CA TYR A 127 3.25 7.71 2.06
C TYR A 127 4.20 8.90 1.95
N ASP A 128 4.04 9.93 2.78
CA ASP A 128 4.93 11.09 2.79
C ASP A 128 6.38 10.71 3.12
N GLU A 129 6.57 9.79 4.09
CA GLU A 129 7.88 9.25 4.43
C GLU A 129 8.48 8.44 3.27
N PHE A 130 7.66 7.65 2.58
CA PHE A 130 8.08 6.92 1.38
C PHE A 130 8.53 7.88 0.29
N MET A 131 7.74 8.90 -0.02
CA MET A 131 8.07 9.90 -1.03
C MET A 131 9.35 10.67 -0.69
N LYS A 132 9.53 11.04 0.59
CA LYS A 132 10.76 11.67 1.06
C LYS A 132 11.97 10.76 0.90
N LYS A 133 11.88 9.47 1.24
CA LYS A 133 12.97 8.50 1.03
C LYS A 133 13.32 8.31 -0.44
N MET A 134 12.31 8.32 -1.32
CA MET A 134 12.52 8.22 -2.76
C MET A 134 13.20 9.48 -3.34
N GLN A 135 12.91 10.66 -2.77
CA GLN A 135 13.55 11.92 -3.16
C GLN A 135 14.97 12.07 -2.58
N ASP A 136 15.18 11.69 -1.33
CA ASP A 136 16.44 11.87 -0.60
C ASP A 136 17.47 10.75 -0.88
N GLY A 137 17.03 9.57 -1.32
CA GLY A 137 17.69 8.32 -0.95
C GLY A 137 17.94 7.27 -2.04
N GLY A 138 17.88 7.61 -3.33
CA GLY A 138 18.19 6.66 -4.42
C GLY A 138 19.52 5.90 -4.25
N ALA A 139 20.50 6.46 -3.51
CA ALA A 139 21.79 5.83 -3.23
C ALA A 139 21.89 5.10 -1.87
N ALA A 140 21.16 5.52 -0.83
CA ALA A 140 21.30 4.95 0.52
C ALA A 140 20.41 3.72 0.75
N ALA A 141 19.28 3.64 0.04
CA ALA A 141 18.41 2.46 0.03
C ALA A 141 19.09 1.27 -0.65
N GLN A 142 19.80 1.51 -1.75
CA GLN A 142 20.45 0.49 -2.56
C GLN A 142 21.61 -0.20 -1.83
N ASN A 143 22.43 0.57 -1.11
CA ASN A 143 23.53 0.02 -0.29
C ASN A 143 23.03 -0.90 0.84
N ASN A 144 21.94 -0.50 1.53
CA ASN A 144 21.39 -1.33 2.61
C ASN A 144 20.75 -2.64 2.10
N LEU A 145 20.15 -2.61 0.90
CA LEU A 145 19.60 -3.82 0.26
C LEU A 145 20.72 -4.76 -0.21
N GLU A 146 21.84 -4.23 -0.70
CA GLU A 146 23.01 -5.04 -1.05
C GLU A 146 23.62 -5.72 0.17
N ASP A 147 23.74 -5.00 1.29
CA ASP A 147 24.23 -5.53 2.56
C ASP A 147 23.32 -6.64 3.12
N GLU A 148 22.00 -6.44 3.12
CA GLU A 148 21.03 -7.44 3.61
C GLU A 148 20.99 -8.67 2.69
N VAL A 149 21.10 -8.49 1.37
CA VAL A 149 21.19 -9.60 0.42
C VAL A 149 22.46 -10.42 0.64
N GLU A 150 23.60 -9.79 0.94
CA GLU A 150 24.84 -10.52 1.20
C GLU A 150 24.77 -11.29 2.53
N GLU A 151 24.19 -10.70 3.58
CA GLU A 151 23.97 -11.38 4.85
C GLU A 151 23.05 -12.60 4.70
N LEU A 152 21.94 -12.47 3.96
CA LEU A 152 21.04 -13.59 3.67
C LEU A 152 21.73 -14.70 2.84
N LYS A 153 22.58 -14.35 1.88
CA LYS A 153 23.38 -15.35 1.13
C LYS A 153 24.37 -16.08 2.02
N VAL A 154 24.98 -15.40 2.99
CA VAL A 154 25.85 -16.04 3.98
C VAL A 154 25.04 -17.01 4.83
N ARG A 155 23.87 -16.58 5.33
CA ARG A 155 23.01 -17.43 6.15
C ARG A 155 22.51 -18.67 5.43
N ILE A 156 22.17 -18.57 4.14
CA ILE A 156 21.79 -19.72 3.32
C ILE A 156 22.96 -20.71 3.22
N ARG A 157 24.18 -20.24 2.97
CA ARG A 157 25.37 -21.09 2.89
C ARG A 157 25.66 -21.82 4.22
N GLU A 158 25.47 -21.15 5.35
CA GLU A 158 25.61 -21.78 6.67
C GLU A 158 24.58 -22.88 6.90
N LEU A 159 23.31 -22.62 6.59
CA LEU A 159 22.22 -23.59 6.72
C LEU A 159 22.41 -24.79 5.78
N GLU A 160 22.89 -24.57 4.56
CA GLU A 160 23.24 -25.65 3.62
C GLU A 160 24.37 -26.54 4.17
N LEU A 161 25.38 -25.94 4.81
CA LEU A 161 26.47 -26.68 5.45
C LEU A 161 25.98 -27.49 6.66
N GLU A 162 25.07 -26.93 7.46
CA GLU A 162 24.48 -27.61 8.61
C GLU A 162 23.63 -28.81 8.18
N ILE A 163 22.76 -28.63 7.18
CA ILE A 163 21.98 -29.73 6.57
C ILE A 163 22.90 -30.82 6.04
N LYS A 164 24.00 -30.45 5.39
CA LYS A 164 24.98 -31.42 4.84
C LYS A 164 25.69 -32.21 5.93
N LYS A 165 25.97 -31.60 7.09
CA LYS A 165 26.55 -32.30 8.26
C LYS A 165 25.54 -33.26 8.88
N LEU A 166 24.30 -32.83 9.06
CA LEU A 166 23.22 -33.65 9.63
C LEU A 166 22.87 -34.85 8.73
N ARG A 167 22.97 -34.72 7.41
CA ARG A 167 22.76 -35.82 6.44
C ARG A 167 23.90 -36.83 6.35
N LYS A 168 25.04 -36.57 7.00
CA LYS A 168 26.21 -37.48 7.04
C LYS A 168 26.34 -38.25 8.36
N GLN A 169 25.46 -37.99 9.31
CA GLN A 169 25.21 -38.84 10.48
C GLN A 169 24.16 -39.88 10.11
#